data_AF-A0A843F800-F1
#
_entry.id   AF-A0A843F800-F1
#
_cell.length_a   1.000
_cell.length_b   1.000
_cell.length_c   1.000
_cell.angle_alpha   90.00
_cell.angle_beta   90.00
_cell.angle_gamma   90.00
#
_symmetry.space_group_name_H-M   'P 1'
#
loop_
_entity.id
_entity.type
_entity.pdbx_description
1 polymer ?
#
loop_
_entity_poly.entity_id
_entity_poly.type
_entity_poly.pdbx_seq_one_letter_code
_entity_poly.pdbx_strand_id
1 'polypeptide(L)'
;EFESRFFLWNMIRRISAAIIEVGRGRATVEEVREVLDGKEGTFGLGRADALTLTDVIYNGLEFEEYRSEPLDSKSGELLTAAELEAGFYRSI
;
A
#
# COMPACT_ATOMS: atom_id res chain seq x y z
N GLU A 1 8.89 3.91 -1.82
CA GLU A 1 8.09 2.84 -1.21
C GLU A 1 7.80 3.20 0.24
N PHE A 2 6.70 2.70 0.81
CA PHE A 2 6.31 2.99 2.20
C PHE A 2 6.09 1.68 2.96
N GLU A 3 6.77 1.54 4.10
CA GLU A 3 6.64 0.37 4.98
C GLU A 3 6.44 0.85 6.42
N SER A 4 5.47 0.27 7.12
CA SER A 4 5.18 0.54 8.53
C SER A 4 4.29 -0.54 9.11
N ARG A 5 4.31 -0.70 10.44
CA ARG A 5 3.37 -1.58 11.15
C ARG A 5 1.92 -1.08 11.04
N PHE A 6 1.74 0.24 11.04
CA PHE A 6 0.44 0.88 10.95
C PHE A 6 0.56 2.22 10.23
N PHE A 7 -0.51 2.62 9.56
CA PHE A 7 -0.65 3.92 8.94
C PHE A 7 -1.92 4.60 9.46
N LEU A 8 -1.86 5.91 9.66
CA LEU A 8 -3.06 6.71 9.95
C LEU A 8 -3.89 6.88 8.67
N TRP A 9 -5.16 7.26 8.86
CA TRP A 9 -6.06 7.56 7.76
C TRP A 9 -5.45 8.62 6.83
N ASN A 10 -5.36 8.31 5.53
CA ASN A 10 -4.77 9.15 4.50
C ASN A 10 -3.27 9.52 4.68
N MET A 11 -2.53 8.90 5.60
CA MET A 11 -1.13 9.25 5.90
C MET A 11 -0.24 9.22 4.65
N ILE A 12 -0.23 8.10 3.92
CA ILE A 12 0.60 7.94 2.71
C ILE A 12 0.22 8.93 1.62
N ARG A 13 -1.08 9.17 1.44
CA ARG A 13 -1.59 10.11 0.43
C ARG A 13 -1.22 11.56 0.76
N ARG A 14 -1.14 11.92 2.05
CA ARG A 14 -0.69 13.24 2.50
C ARG A 14 0.82 13.43 2.34
N ILE A 15 1.61 12.42 2.72
CA ILE A 15 3.07 12.44 2.52
C ILE A 15 3.39 12.55 1.02
N SER A 16 2.72 11.76 0.19
CA SER A 16 2.90 11.80 -1.27
C SER A 16 2.52 13.16 -1.86
N ALA A 17 1.47 13.81 -1.37
CA ALA A 17 1.09 15.15 -1.80
C ALA A 17 2.17 16.19 -1.46
N ALA A 18 2.71 16.17 -0.24
CA ALA A 18 3.82 17.04 0.16
C ALA A 18 5.04 16.86 -0.74
N ILE A 19 5.43 15.61 -1.03
CA ILE A 19 6.54 15.30 -1.93
C ILE A 19 6.29 15.88 -3.34
N ILE A 20 5.07 15.72 -3.87
CA ILE A 20 4.70 16.24 -5.20
C ILE A 20 4.74 17.77 -5.23
N GLU A 21 4.24 18.46 -4.21
CA GLU A 21 4.24 19.92 -4.16
C GLU A 21 5.65 20.50 -4.05
N VAL A 22 6.53 19.85 -3.27
CA VAL A 22 7.96 20.18 -3.22
C VAL A 22 8.62 19.93 -4.58
N GLY A 23 8.40 18.77 -5.19
CA GLY A 23 8.97 18.43 -6.50
C GLY A 23 8.52 19.36 -7.63
N ARG A 24 7.36 20.02 -7.47
CA ARG A 24 6.84 21.04 -8.40
C ARG A 24 7.28 22.46 -8.08
N GLY A 25 8.04 22.67 -7.01
CA GLY A 25 8.48 24.00 -6.56
C GLY A 25 7.35 24.88 -6.01
N ARG A 26 6.20 24.28 -5.63
CA ARG A 26 5.05 24.99 -5.03
C ARG A 26 5.05 24.97 -3.51
N ALA A 27 5.92 24.16 -2.93
CA ALA A 27 6.26 24.15 -1.52
C ALA A 27 7.78 23.95 -1.39
N THR A 28 8.32 24.34 -0.24
CA THR A 28 9.71 24.14 0.13
C THR A 28 9.84 23.02 1.16
N VAL A 29 11.03 22.44 1.25
CA VAL A 29 11.32 21.43 2.28
C VAL A 29 11.17 22.02 3.69
N GLU A 30 11.51 23.30 3.87
CA GLU A 30 11.38 23.96 5.18
C GLU A 30 9.91 24.12 5.59
N GLU A 31 9.01 24.47 4.67
CA GLU A 31 7.57 24.51 4.95
C GLU A 31 7.04 23.14 5.37
N VAL A 32 7.49 22.05 4.73
CA VAL A 32 7.13 20.68 5.15
C VAL A 32 7.64 20.40 6.56
N ARG A 33 8.89 20.79 6.87
CA ARG A 33 9.50 20.63 8.19
C ARG A 33 8.71 21.36 9.28
N GLU A 34 8.34 22.62 9.04
CA GLU A 34 7.53 23.40 9.98
C GLU A 34 6.17 22.75 10.26
N VAL A 35 5.50 22.21 9.23
CA VAL A 35 4.21 21.51 9.39
C VAL A 35 4.37 20.22 10.17
N LEU A 36 5.46 19.48 9.96
CA LEU A 36 5.78 18.29 10.77
C LEU A 36 6.07 18.65 12.24
N ASP A 37 6.66 19.82 12.49
CA ASP A 37 6.93 20.36 13.83
C ASP A 37 5.66 20.95 14.51
N GLY A 38 4.50 20.86 13.86
CA GLY A 38 3.20 21.21 14.44
C GLY A 38 2.61 22.54 13.97
N LYS A 39 3.23 23.22 12.99
CA LYS A 39 2.58 24.34 12.29
C LYS A 39 1.33 23.83 11.56
N GLU A 40 0.23 24.56 11.64
CA GLU A 40 -0.95 24.23 10.85
C GLU A 40 -0.64 24.32 9.35
N GLY A 41 -0.97 23.27 8.60
CA GLY A 41 -0.76 23.24 7.16
C GLY A 41 -1.14 21.90 6.52
N THR A 42 -1.37 21.93 5.22
CA THR A 42 -1.64 20.72 4.41
C THR A 42 -1.14 20.95 2.98
N PHE A 43 -0.57 19.91 2.37
CA PHE A 43 -0.05 19.96 0.99
C PHE A 43 -1.02 19.31 -0.01
N GLY A 44 -2.27 19.15 0.40
CA GLY A 44 -3.30 18.45 -0.35
C GLY A 44 -3.38 16.96 -0.02
N LEU A 45 -4.00 16.21 -0.93
CA LEU A 45 -4.24 14.79 -0.78
C LEU A 45 -3.97 14.08 -2.12
N GLY A 46 -3.00 13.17 -2.14
CA GLY A 46 -2.68 12.38 -3.34
C GLY A 46 -3.88 11.59 -3.84
N ARG A 47 -3.91 11.25 -5.13
CA ARG A 47 -5.00 10.43 -5.70
C ARG A 47 -5.03 9.04 -5.05
N ALA A 48 -6.22 8.49 -4.87
CA ALA A 48 -6.40 7.19 -4.21
C ALA A 48 -6.09 6.00 -5.15
N ASP A 49 -6.36 6.17 -6.44
CA ASP A 49 -6.23 5.13 -7.47
C ASP A 49 -4.78 4.78 -7.82
N ALA A 50 -3.82 5.58 -7.38
CA ALA A 50 -2.39 5.35 -7.55
C ALA A 50 -1.73 4.70 -6.32
N LEU A 51 -2.51 4.33 -5.29
CA LEU A 51 -2.00 3.69 -4.08
C LEU A 51 -2.38 2.21 -4.07
N THR A 52 -1.38 1.34 -4.17
CA THR A 52 -1.55 -0.12 -4.13
C THR A 52 -0.86 -0.68 -2.88
N LEU A 53 -1.57 -1.52 -2.13
CA LEU A 53 -0.95 -2.34 -1.10
C LEU A 53 -0.22 -3.50 -1.79
N THR A 54 1.11 -3.53 -1.64
CA THR A 54 1.97 -4.52 -2.32
C THR A 54 2.14 -5.79 -1.52
N ASP A 55 2.42 -5.68 -0.22
CA ASP A 55 2.72 -6.82 0.64
C ASP A 55 2.29 -6.58 2.10
N VAL A 56 2.08 -7.67 2.84
CA VAL A 56 1.82 -7.67 4.28
C VAL A 56 2.72 -8.71 4.94
N ILE A 57 3.66 -8.24 5.75
CA ILE A 57 4.65 -9.08 6.41
C ILE A 57 4.05 -9.65 7.71
N TYR A 58 3.92 -10.97 7.77
CA TYR A 58 3.50 -11.70 8.96
C TYR A 58 4.70 -12.30 9.68
N ASN A 59 5.10 -11.71 10.80
CA ASN A 59 6.24 -12.19 11.59
C ASN A 59 5.79 -13.27 12.60
N GLY A 60 6.37 -14.47 12.49
CA GLY A 60 6.13 -15.57 13.43
C GLY A 60 4.73 -16.18 13.36
N LEU A 61 4.03 -15.98 12.24
CA LEU A 61 2.76 -16.63 11.95
C LEU A 61 2.99 -17.68 10.87
N GLU A 62 2.67 -18.93 11.18
CA GLU A 62 2.62 -20.00 10.18
C GLU A 62 1.18 -20.16 9.72
N PHE A 63 0.97 -20.19 8.41
CA PHE A 63 -0.34 -20.45 7.81
C PHE A 63 -0.48 -21.96 7.62
N GLU A 64 -1.46 -22.56 8.30
CA GLU A 64 -1.84 -23.96 8.07
C GLU A 64 -2.93 -24.05 7.00
N GLU A 65 -2.79 -25.01 6.10
CA GLU A 65 -3.80 -25.31 5.08
C GLU A 65 -5.06 -25.89 5.76
N TYR A 66 -6.18 -25.18 5.67
CA TYR A 66 -7.45 -25.69 6.17
C TYR A 66 -8.02 -26.74 5.22
N ARG A 67 -7.96 -28.02 5.60
CA ARG A 67 -8.54 -29.13 4.83
C ARG A 67 -9.96 -29.43 5.32
N SER A 68 -10.96 -28.95 4.60
CA SER A 68 -12.33 -29.43 4.74
C SER A 68 -12.86 -29.93 3.39
N GLU A 69 -13.38 -31.15 3.41
CA GLU A 69 -13.92 -31.85 2.23
C GLU A 69 -14.93 -31.02 1.39
N PRO A 70 -15.75 -30.09 1.94
CA PRO A 70 -16.67 -29.30 1.13
C PRO A 70 -16.02 -28.20 0.28
N LEU A 71 -14.82 -27.74 0.63
CA LEU A 71 -14.14 -26.62 -0.04
C LEU A 71 -12.96 -27.06 -0.91
N ASP A 72 -12.52 -28.30 -0.78
CA ASP A 72 -11.33 -28.85 -1.45
C ASP A 72 -11.44 -28.86 -2.99
N SER A 73 -12.67 -29.00 -3.50
CA SER A 73 -12.94 -28.91 -4.94
C SER A 73 -12.81 -27.49 -5.49
N LYS A 74 -13.10 -26.46 -4.67
CA LYS A 74 -13.05 -25.05 -5.09
C LYS A 74 -11.70 -24.40 -4.82
N SER A 75 -10.96 -24.85 -3.81
CA SER A 75 -9.62 -24.34 -3.49
C SER A 75 -8.65 -24.58 -4.64
N GLY A 76 -8.66 -25.79 -5.23
CA GLY A 76 -7.82 -26.10 -6.40
C GLY A 76 -8.11 -25.21 -7.61
N GLU A 77 -9.39 -24.95 -7.90
CA GLU A 77 -9.79 -24.04 -8.99
C GLU A 77 -9.33 -22.59 -8.74
N LEU A 78 -9.53 -22.09 -7.51
CA LEU A 78 -9.13 -20.73 -7.13
C LEU A 78 -7.61 -20.53 -7.13
N LEU A 79 -6.85 -21.50 -6.64
CA LEU A 79 -5.38 -21.47 -6.66
C LEU A 79 -4.86 -21.47 -8.10
N THR A 80 -5.42 -22.34 -8.95
CA THR A 80 -5.04 -22.39 -10.37
C THR A 80 -5.33 -21.07 -11.08
N ALA A 81 -6.49 -20.44 -10.81
CA ALA A 81 -6.83 -19.13 -11.35
C ALA A 81 -5.86 -18.04 -10.88
N ALA A 82 -5.51 -18.02 -9.59
CA ALA A 82 -4.55 -17.07 -9.03
C ALA A 82 -3.13 -17.27 -9.60
N GLU A 83 -2.70 -18.51 -9.81
CA GLU A 83 -1.42 -18.83 -10.43
C GLU A 83 -1.35 -18.41 -11.90
N LEU A 84 -2.43 -18.62 -12.66
CA LEU A 84 -2.58 -18.15 -14.04
C LEU A 84 -2.54 -16.62 -14.10
N GLU A 85 -3.26 -15.94 -13.22
CA GLU A 85 -3.26 -14.48 -13.12
C GLU A 85 -1.86 -13.95 -12.78
N ALA A 86 -1.20 -14.51 -11.76
CA ALA A 86 0.16 -14.15 -11.41
C ALA A 86 1.17 -14.47 -12.53
N GLY A 87 0.97 -15.57 -13.28
CA GLY A 87 1.75 -15.91 -14.46
C GLY A 87 1.60 -14.88 -15.59
N PHE A 88 0.38 -14.42 -15.84
CA PHE A 88 0.10 -13.38 -16.84
C PHE A 88 0.84 -12.08 -16.51
N TYR A 89 0.74 -11.59 -15.28
CA TYR A 89 1.42 -10.36 -14.86
C TYR A 89 2.96 -10.47 -14.79
N ARG A 90 3.53 -11.68 -14.68
CA ARG A 90 4.99 -11.91 -14.74
C ARG A 90 5.54 -12.01 -16.16
N SER A 91 4.66 -12.17 -17.16
CA SER A 91 5.03 -12.38 -18.57
C SER A 91 5.04 -11.10 -19.42
N ILE A 92 4.61 -9.98 -18.85
CA ILE A 92 4.62 -8.63 -19.43
C ILE A 92 5.74 -7.83 -18.76
#